data_AF-A0A8B9ZFY6-F1
#
_entry.id   AF-A0A8B9ZFY6-F1
#
_cell.length_a   1.000
_cell.length_b   1.000
_cell.length_c   1.000
_cell.angle_alpha   90.00
_cell.angle_beta   90.00
_cell.angle_gamma   90.00
#
_symmetry.space_group_name_H-M   'P 1'
#
loop_
_entity.id
_entity.type
_entity.pdbx_description
1 polymer ?
#
loop_
_entity_poly.entity_id
_entity_poly.type
_entity_poly.pdbx_seq_one_letter_code
_entity_poly.pdbx_strand_id
1 'polypeptide(L)'
;PGCGDPRSPSPEDDPALSGRGARIAGAAPGLLDEGFALYLADPFDRERNPEGVLNLGTSENTLCFDLIEERVSAAAAAAAAAAAAAACRFPPVSGYWFFFFQGIRVRALILINPHNPLGDIYPAQLLKECLDFAHRFEYELHVIMDEIYMLSVYDDITFTSDFGMCGIRVGVLHTTNHEIQKAVNQLAVFHSCPGPVQHVLSQFLKDRDWMDNVFFPTNKKRLKEAQKLLVDGLADIGVPVLKSSGGLYVWADFRKFLKSQTFEAELKLWQKLLDKKLLISPGKAFCCYEPGWFRLVFSNSVDKIYLCNHTEQPVPIF
;
A
#
# COMPACT_ATOMS: atom_id res chain seq x y z
N PRO A 1 1.46 -35.12 28.94
CA PRO A 1 1.34 -34.38 30.22
C PRO A 1 2.70 -33.76 30.61
N GLY A 2 2.98 -32.56 30.09
CA GLY A 2 4.09 -31.73 30.56
C GLY A 2 3.58 -30.79 31.66
N CYS A 3 4.32 -30.68 32.76
CA CYS A 3 3.94 -29.83 33.89
C CYS A 3 4.42 -28.40 33.62
N GLY A 4 3.50 -27.49 33.27
CA GLY A 4 3.76 -26.05 33.24
C GLY A 4 3.47 -25.42 34.61
N ASP A 5 4.29 -24.47 35.05
CA ASP A 5 4.05 -23.71 36.30
C ASP A 5 2.75 -22.90 36.16
N PRO A 6 1.76 -23.04 37.06
CA PRO A 6 0.50 -22.30 36.98
C PRO A 6 0.59 -20.78 37.17
N ARG A 7 1.79 -20.19 37.25
CA ARG A 7 2.02 -18.79 37.67
C ARG A 7 2.85 -17.94 36.71
N SER A 8 3.16 -18.43 35.51
CA SER A 8 3.50 -17.51 34.42
C SER A 8 2.21 -16.85 33.92
N PRO A 9 2.01 -15.52 34.09
CA PRO A 9 0.83 -14.86 33.54
C PRO A 9 0.80 -15.05 32.03
N SER A 10 -0.38 -15.32 31.47
CA SER A 10 -0.52 -15.32 30.02
C SER A 10 -0.36 -13.89 29.49
N PRO A 11 0.00 -13.68 28.21
CA PRO A 11 0.00 -12.34 27.62
C PRO A 11 -1.38 -11.66 27.61
N GLU A 12 -2.46 -12.39 27.93
CA GLU A 12 -3.82 -11.86 28.07
C GLU A 12 -4.09 -11.23 29.45
N ASP A 13 -3.20 -11.43 30.43
CA ASP A 13 -3.37 -11.04 31.84
C ASP A 13 -2.55 -9.80 32.26
N ASP A 14 -2.08 -8.95 31.33
CA ASP A 14 -1.47 -7.66 31.69
C ASP A 14 -2.54 -6.67 32.20
N PRO A 15 -2.58 -6.33 33.51
CA PRO A 15 -3.60 -5.46 34.07
C PRO A 15 -3.51 -4.00 33.58
N ALA A 16 -2.42 -3.61 32.90
CA ALA A 16 -2.27 -2.29 32.30
C ALA A 16 -2.96 -2.15 30.93
N LEU A 17 -3.34 -3.26 30.28
CA LEU A 17 -3.90 -3.25 28.92
C LEU A 17 -5.37 -3.64 28.90
N SER A 18 -6.15 -2.98 28.04
CA SER A 18 -7.48 -3.49 27.68
C SER A 18 -7.36 -4.84 26.95
N GLY A 19 -8.37 -5.70 27.01
CA GLY A 19 -8.33 -6.98 26.29
C GLY A 19 -8.19 -6.88 24.75
N ARG A 20 -8.40 -5.70 24.14
CA ARG A 20 -7.97 -5.43 22.75
C ARG A 20 -6.48 -5.12 22.67
N GLY A 21 -5.97 -4.29 23.58
CA GLY A 21 -4.55 -3.96 23.69
C GLY A 21 -3.68 -5.19 23.95
N ALA A 22 -4.06 -6.02 24.92
CA ALA A 22 -3.37 -7.27 25.24
C ALA A 22 -3.29 -8.22 24.03
N ARG A 23 -4.40 -8.42 23.30
CA ARG A 23 -4.40 -9.22 22.06
C ARG A 23 -3.54 -8.64 20.93
N ILE A 24 -3.40 -7.31 20.83
CA ILE A 24 -2.53 -6.68 19.83
C ILE A 24 -1.06 -6.80 20.26
N ALA A 25 -0.76 -6.57 21.54
CA ALA A 25 0.59 -6.68 22.09
C ALA A 25 1.12 -8.12 22.12
N GLY A 26 0.24 -9.11 22.35
CA GLY A 26 0.54 -10.53 22.32
C GLY A 26 0.38 -11.18 20.94
N ALA A 27 0.02 -10.43 19.90
CA ALA A 27 -0.03 -10.97 18.54
C ALA A 27 1.39 -11.26 18.05
N ALA A 28 1.60 -12.42 17.43
CA ALA A 28 2.84 -12.69 16.70
C ALA A 28 3.00 -11.66 15.56
N PRO A 29 4.22 -11.19 15.26
CA PRO A 29 4.47 -10.30 14.13
C PRO A 29 3.91 -10.87 12.82
N GLY A 30 3.41 -9.99 11.97
CA GLY A 30 2.98 -10.35 10.63
C GLY A 30 4.16 -10.85 9.80
N LEU A 31 3.88 -11.68 8.79
CA LEU A 31 4.92 -12.27 7.93
C LEU A 31 5.85 -11.22 7.27
N LEU A 32 5.36 -10.01 7.02
CA LEU A 32 6.16 -8.94 6.43
C LEU A 32 6.98 -8.16 7.46
N ASP A 33 6.64 -8.24 8.75
CA ASP A 33 7.24 -7.42 9.81
C ASP A 33 8.69 -7.84 10.08
N GLU A 34 9.00 -9.14 10.00
CA GLU A 34 10.36 -9.68 10.11
C GLU A 34 11.29 -9.13 9.00
N GLY A 35 10.84 -9.21 7.75
CA GLY A 35 11.58 -8.67 6.61
C GLY A 35 11.74 -7.15 6.66
N PHE A 36 10.70 -6.43 7.09
CA PHE A 36 10.75 -4.98 7.23
C PHE A 36 11.63 -4.52 8.40
N ALA A 37 11.63 -5.24 9.53
CA ALA A 37 12.53 -4.97 10.65
C ALA A 37 14.01 -5.16 10.27
N LEU A 38 14.32 -6.20 9.47
CA LEU A 38 15.66 -6.42 8.93
C LEU A 38 16.09 -5.30 7.96
N TYR A 39 15.19 -4.81 7.12
CA TYR A 39 15.43 -3.62 6.30
C TYR A 39 15.68 -2.35 7.14
N LEU A 40 14.88 -2.10 8.17
CA LEU A 40 15.07 -0.92 9.04
C LEU A 40 16.38 -0.95 9.83
N ALA A 41 16.88 -2.14 10.15
CA ALA A 41 18.15 -2.32 10.86
C ALA A 41 19.39 -2.12 9.97
N ASP A 42 19.25 -2.37 8.66
CA ASP A 42 20.34 -2.37 7.70
C ASP A 42 19.85 -1.96 6.29
N PRO A 43 19.42 -0.70 6.10
CA PRO A 43 18.87 -0.25 4.82
C PRO A 43 19.97 -0.04 3.79
N PHE A 44 19.73 -0.45 2.54
CA PHE A 44 20.60 -0.13 1.41
C PHE A 44 20.69 1.38 1.18
N ASP A 45 21.92 1.89 1.03
CA ASP A 45 22.22 3.25 0.58
C ASP A 45 23.41 3.18 -0.38
N ARG A 46 23.26 3.71 -1.60
CA ARG A 46 24.25 3.56 -2.67
C ARG A 46 25.63 4.16 -2.34
N GLU A 47 25.71 5.16 -1.47
CA GLU A 47 26.96 5.82 -1.09
C GLU A 47 27.45 5.38 0.29
N ARG A 48 26.52 5.10 1.22
CA ARG A 48 26.80 4.89 2.65
C ARG A 48 26.72 3.42 3.08
N ASN A 49 25.90 2.61 2.42
CA ASN A 49 25.68 1.20 2.76
C ASN A 49 25.26 0.35 1.53
N PRO A 50 26.16 0.14 0.54
CA PRO A 50 25.82 -0.58 -0.69
C PRO A 50 25.57 -2.09 -0.47
N GLU A 51 25.91 -2.63 0.69
CA GLU A 51 25.66 -4.04 1.08
C GLU A 51 24.39 -4.20 1.96
N GLY A 52 23.65 -3.11 2.19
CA GLY A 52 22.40 -3.12 2.96
C GLY A 52 21.25 -3.78 2.20
N VAL A 53 20.12 -3.97 2.90
CA VAL A 53 18.91 -4.59 2.36
C VAL A 53 18.22 -3.66 1.36
N LEU A 54 18.18 -4.08 0.10
CA LEU A 54 17.41 -3.46 -0.97
C LEU A 54 15.92 -3.75 -0.78
N ASN A 55 15.12 -2.70 -0.62
CA ASN A 55 13.69 -2.81 -0.36
C ASN A 55 12.86 -2.62 -1.64
N LEU A 56 12.31 -3.73 -2.14
CA LEU A 56 11.27 -3.77 -3.17
C LEU A 56 9.94 -4.33 -2.59
N GLY A 57 9.77 -4.33 -1.27
CA GLY A 57 8.58 -4.82 -0.56
C GLY A 57 7.59 -3.72 -0.15
N THR A 58 8.07 -2.51 0.14
CA THR A 58 7.26 -1.37 0.57
C THR A 58 6.66 -0.62 -0.62
N SER A 59 5.33 -0.54 -0.69
CA SER A 59 4.61 0.15 -1.79
C SER A 59 4.63 1.66 -1.57
N GLU A 60 5.58 2.35 -2.21
CA GLU A 60 5.77 3.80 -2.15
C GLU A 60 6.20 4.32 -3.52
N ASN A 61 5.62 5.46 -3.96
CA ASN A 61 5.98 6.11 -5.22
C ASN A 61 6.82 7.36 -4.94
N THR A 62 8.13 7.24 -5.09
CA THR A 62 9.06 8.38 -4.95
C THR A 62 9.58 8.88 -6.30
N LEU A 63 9.12 8.31 -7.42
CA LEU A 63 9.57 8.65 -8.78
C LEU A 63 9.31 10.11 -9.19
N CYS A 64 8.44 10.84 -8.50
CA CYS A 64 8.12 12.25 -8.79
C CYS A 64 8.34 13.18 -7.59
N PHE A 65 9.19 12.80 -6.63
CA PHE A 65 9.48 13.64 -5.46
C PHE A 65 10.15 14.96 -5.85
N ASP A 66 11.01 14.98 -6.86
CA ASP A 66 11.57 16.20 -7.47
C ASP A 66 10.49 17.24 -7.83
N LEU A 67 9.43 16.81 -8.52
CA LEU A 67 8.31 17.67 -8.95
C LEU A 67 7.48 18.17 -7.75
N ILE A 68 7.37 17.35 -6.70
CA ILE A 68 6.59 17.66 -5.51
C ILE A 68 7.39 18.58 -4.57
N GLU A 69 8.68 18.34 -4.36
CA GLU A 69 9.56 19.12 -3.48
C GLU A 69 9.73 20.56 -3.95
N GLU A 70 9.88 20.78 -5.26
CA GLU A 70 9.90 22.12 -5.86
C GLU A 70 8.63 22.90 -5.48
N ARG A 71 7.47 22.26 -5.64
CA ARG A 71 6.14 22.84 -5.34
C ARG A 71 5.88 22.99 -3.84
N VAL A 72 6.29 22.05 -2.99
CA VAL A 72 6.17 22.17 -1.52
C VAL A 72 7.01 23.33 -1.03
N SER A 73 8.23 23.50 -1.56
CA SER A 73 9.11 24.62 -1.23
C SER A 73 8.48 25.97 -1.59
N ALA A 74 7.88 26.08 -2.78
CA ALA A 74 7.13 27.27 -3.20
C ALA A 74 5.86 27.51 -2.37
N ALA A 75 5.10 26.45 -2.03
CA ALA A 75 3.86 26.55 -1.27
C ALA A 75 4.08 26.85 0.22
N ALA A 76 5.16 26.33 0.83
CA ALA A 76 5.52 26.58 2.22
C ALA A 76 5.85 28.07 2.46
N ALA A 77 6.53 28.71 1.49
CA ALA A 77 6.78 30.15 1.51
C ALA A 77 5.49 30.99 1.51
N ALA A 78 4.43 30.52 0.83
CA ALA A 78 3.12 31.17 0.82
C ALA A 78 2.29 30.87 2.09
N ALA A 79 2.36 29.64 2.60
CA ALA A 79 1.56 29.19 3.75
C ALA A 79 1.89 29.95 5.06
N ALA A 80 3.13 30.42 5.22
CA ALA A 80 3.56 31.23 6.37
C ALA A 80 2.74 32.52 6.57
N ALA A 81 2.12 33.05 5.51
CA ALA A 81 1.29 34.25 5.57
C ALA A 81 -0.18 33.99 5.98
N ALA A 82 -0.65 32.74 5.93
CA ALA A 82 -2.08 32.42 6.01
C ALA A 82 -2.56 31.91 7.38
N ALA A 83 -1.66 31.60 8.32
CA ALA A 83 -1.97 30.88 9.56
C ALA A 83 -2.74 31.69 10.65
N ALA A 84 -3.17 32.92 10.36
CA ALA A 84 -3.72 33.85 11.34
C ALA A 84 -5.26 33.79 11.55
N ALA A 85 -6.01 33.02 10.75
CA ALA A 85 -7.47 33.12 10.73
C ALA A 85 -8.23 31.81 10.46
N ALA A 86 -8.52 31.02 11.51
CA ALA A 86 -9.80 30.32 11.73
C ALA A 86 -9.78 29.48 13.03
N ALA A 87 -10.63 29.83 14.00
CA ALA A 87 -10.91 28.99 15.17
C ALA A 87 -12.37 29.16 15.62
N CYS A 88 -13.12 28.05 15.76
CA CYS A 88 -14.39 27.83 16.51
C CYS A 88 -15.18 26.65 15.88
N ARG A 89 -16.08 25.90 16.54
CA ARG A 89 -16.37 25.53 17.96
C ARG A 89 -17.42 24.38 17.94
N PHE A 90 -17.53 23.56 19.00
CA PHE A 90 -18.43 22.37 19.08
C PHE A 90 -19.69 22.57 19.96
N PRO A 91 -20.76 21.77 19.72
CA PRO A 91 -21.63 21.21 20.77
C PRO A 91 -21.95 19.68 20.57
N PRO A 92 -22.61 18.96 21.53
CA PRO A 92 -22.28 17.53 21.77
C PRO A 92 -23.41 16.44 21.76
N VAL A 93 -22.95 15.19 21.55
CA VAL A 93 -23.47 13.80 21.83
C VAL A 93 -24.94 13.33 21.74
N SER A 94 -25.16 12.28 20.91
CA SER A 94 -25.80 10.95 21.20
C SER A 94 -25.83 10.07 19.92
N GLY A 95 -25.83 8.72 19.87
CA GLY A 95 -25.69 7.65 20.89
C GLY A 95 -25.95 6.22 20.34
N TYR A 96 -25.89 5.19 21.20
CA TYR A 96 -26.25 3.75 21.03
C TYR A 96 -25.33 2.77 20.27
N TRP A 97 -25.44 1.49 20.67
CA TRP A 97 -24.56 0.34 20.37
C TRP A 97 -25.37 -0.82 19.79
N PHE A 98 -24.74 -1.73 19.02
CA PHE A 98 -25.01 -3.17 19.08
C PHE A 98 -23.84 -3.99 18.45
N PHE A 99 -23.57 -5.17 19.02
CA PHE A 99 -22.65 -6.20 18.49
C PHE A 99 -23.45 -7.46 18.09
N PHE A 100 -22.88 -8.33 17.25
CA PHE A 100 -22.72 -9.79 17.50
C PHE A 100 -22.16 -10.52 16.24
N PHE A 101 -21.38 -11.57 16.47
CA PHE A 101 -20.91 -12.62 15.53
C PHE A 101 -21.13 -13.96 16.30
N GLN A 102 -21.42 -15.14 15.72
CA GLN A 102 -21.45 -15.60 14.33
C GLN A 102 -22.74 -16.43 14.09
N GLY A 103 -23.46 -16.33 12.97
CA GLY A 103 -24.36 -15.19 12.77
C GLY A 103 -23.84 -14.06 11.87
N ILE A 104 -22.82 -14.33 11.06
CA ILE A 104 -22.10 -13.30 10.29
C ILE A 104 -22.96 -12.82 9.11
N ARG A 105 -23.83 -11.83 9.34
CA ARG A 105 -24.46 -11.08 8.23
C ARG A 105 -23.38 -10.24 7.56
N VAL A 106 -22.93 -10.68 6.39
CA VAL A 106 -22.05 -9.90 5.48
C VAL A 106 -22.73 -8.55 5.21
N ARG A 107 -21.95 -7.46 5.27
CA ARG A 107 -22.46 -6.07 5.15
C ARG A 107 -21.88 -5.30 3.98
N ALA A 108 -20.69 -5.70 3.53
CA ALA A 108 -20.00 -5.02 2.46
C ALA A 108 -19.21 -6.00 1.60
N LEU A 109 -19.13 -5.68 0.31
CA LEU A 109 -18.10 -6.15 -0.61
C LEU A 109 -17.03 -5.05 -0.69
N ILE A 110 -15.76 -5.42 -0.50
CA ILE A 110 -14.63 -4.51 -0.69
C ILE A 110 -13.90 -4.94 -1.95
N LEU A 111 -13.67 -3.99 -2.84
CA LEU A 111 -12.95 -4.16 -4.10
C LEU A 111 -11.76 -3.18 -4.09
N ILE A 112 -10.61 -3.61 -4.63
CA ILE A 112 -9.41 -2.77 -4.76
C ILE A 112 -9.11 -2.65 -6.25
N ASN A 113 -9.17 -1.44 -6.81
CA ASN A 113 -9.07 -1.21 -8.25
C ASN A 113 -8.36 0.13 -8.56
N PRO A 114 -7.12 0.13 -9.11
CA PRO A 114 -6.31 -1.02 -9.50
C PRO A 114 -5.91 -1.94 -8.33
N HIS A 115 -5.80 -3.24 -8.60
CA HIS A 115 -5.71 -4.27 -7.57
C HIS A 115 -4.31 -4.40 -6.94
N ASN A 116 -4.27 -4.55 -5.61
CA ASN A 116 -3.07 -4.88 -4.84
C ASN A 116 -3.18 -6.34 -4.35
N PRO A 117 -2.28 -7.27 -4.75
CA PRO A 117 -0.93 -7.04 -5.27
C PRO A 117 -0.75 -7.23 -6.78
N LEU A 118 -1.82 -7.42 -7.55
CA LEU A 118 -1.72 -7.91 -8.95
C LEU A 118 -1.37 -6.83 -9.99
N GLY A 119 -1.70 -5.56 -9.73
CA GLY A 119 -1.56 -4.46 -10.69
C GLY A 119 -2.55 -4.51 -11.86
N ASP A 120 -3.59 -5.32 -11.72
CA ASP A 120 -4.67 -5.46 -12.70
C ASP A 120 -5.77 -4.42 -12.49
N ILE A 121 -6.52 -4.09 -13.55
CA ILE A 121 -7.61 -3.13 -13.55
C ILE A 121 -8.88 -3.89 -13.90
N TYR A 122 -9.85 -3.90 -13.00
CA TYR A 122 -11.06 -4.70 -13.18
C TYR A 122 -11.86 -4.24 -14.40
N PRO A 123 -12.18 -5.14 -15.37
CA PRO A 123 -13.01 -4.79 -16.51
C PRO A 123 -14.38 -4.28 -16.06
N ALA A 124 -14.94 -3.31 -16.79
CA ALA A 124 -16.25 -2.72 -16.48
C ALA A 124 -17.37 -3.77 -16.36
N GLN A 125 -17.28 -4.88 -17.11
CA GLN A 125 -18.21 -6.01 -17.00
C GLN A 125 -18.10 -6.75 -15.66
N LEU A 126 -16.88 -7.00 -15.17
CA LEU A 126 -16.66 -7.62 -13.86
C LEU A 126 -17.13 -6.71 -12.73
N LEU A 127 -16.82 -5.41 -12.82
CA LEU A 127 -17.32 -4.40 -11.87
C LEU A 127 -18.85 -4.40 -11.82
N LYS A 128 -19.50 -4.42 -12.99
CA LYS A 128 -20.95 -4.52 -13.08
C LYS A 128 -21.48 -5.81 -12.44
N GLU A 129 -20.88 -6.97 -12.71
CA GLU A 129 -21.29 -8.24 -12.10
C GLU A 129 -21.15 -8.23 -10.56
N CYS A 130 -20.10 -7.60 -10.03
CA CYS A 130 -19.94 -7.39 -8.58
C CYS A 130 -21.01 -6.46 -7.99
N LEU A 131 -21.35 -5.37 -8.69
CA LEU A 131 -22.42 -4.44 -8.29
C LEU A 131 -23.79 -5.12 -8.36
N ASP A 132 -24.09 -5.83 -9.44
CA ASP A 132 -25.32 -6.61 -9.63
C ASP A 132 -25.45 -7.70 -8.54
N PHE A 133 -24.35 -8.35 -8.15
CA PHE A 133 -24.32 -9.29 -7.02
C PHE A 133 -24.65 -8.60 -5.69
N ALA A 134 -23.99 -7.48 -5.38
CA ALA A 134 -24.19 -6.73 -4.14
C ALA A 134 -25.61 -6.13 -4.02
N HIS A 135 -26.22 -5.78 -5.15
CA HIS A 135 -27.57 -5.21 -5.24
C HIS A 135 -28.70 -6.24 -5.09
N ARG A 136 -28.44 -7.55 -5.27
CA ARG A 136 -29.47 -8.60 -5.10
C ARG A 136 -30.15 -8.46 -3.73
N PHE A 137 -31.48 -8.43 -3.75
CA PHE A 137 -32.35 -8.14 -2.60
C PHE A 137 -32.12 -9.01 -1.36
N GLU A 138 -31.49 -10.18 -1.50
CA GLU A 138 -31.17 -11.09 -0.41
C GLU A 138 -29.95 -10.66 0.43
N TYR A 139 -29.07 -9.79 -0.11
CA TYR A 139 -27.81 -9.42 0.53
C TYR A 139 -27.75 -7.96 1.01
N GLU A 140 -28.28 -7.01 0.23
CA GLU A 140 -28.23 -5.55 0.52
C GLU A 140 -26.82 -5.07 0.93
N LEU A 141 -25.79 -5.43 0.15
CA LEU A 141 -24.40 -5.12 0.53
C LEU A 141 -24.02 -3.69 0.14
N HIS A 142 -23.30 -3.02 1.03
CA HIS A 142 -22.49 -1.87 0.63
C HIS A 142 -21.38 -2.35 -0.31
N VAL A 143 -20.99 -1.52 -1.28
CA VAL A 143 -19.77 -1.74 -2.05
C VAL A 143 -18.79 -0.62 -1.70
N ILE A 144 -17.59 -1.01 -1.27
CA ILE A 144 -16.49 -0.10 -0.98
C ILE A 144 -15.44 -0.34 -2.05
N MET A 145 -15.12 0.70 -2.81
CA MET A 145 -14.04 0.68 -3.79
C MET A 145 -12.83 1.40 -3.19
N ASP A 146 -11.72 0.69 -3.05
CA ASP A 146 -10.41 1.25 -2.74
C ASP A 146 -9.69 1.53 -4.06
N GLU A 147 -9.66 2.81 -4.44
CA GLU A 147 -9.07 3.29 -5.70
C GLU A 147 -7.72 3.98 -5.50
N ILE A 148 -7.00 3.68 -4.40
CA ILE A 148 -5.73 4.34 -4.03
C ILE A 148 -4.64 4.29 -5.11
N TYR A 149 -4.70 3.34 -6.05
CA TYR A 149 -3.74 3.21 -7.16
C TYR A 149 -4.21 3.86 -8.47
N MET A 150 -5.27 4.67 -8.46
CA MET A 150 -5.94 5.16 -9.68
C MET A 150 -5.06 6.01 -10.62
N LEU A 151 -4.11 6.83 -10.14
CA LEU A 151 -3.10 7.47 -11.02
C LEU A 151 -1.81 6.67 -11.21
N SER A 152 -1.76 5.46 -10.69
CA SER A 152 -0.67 4.53 -10.97
C SER A 152 -0.94 3.69 -12.22
N VAL A 153 -1.88 4.10 -13.09
CA VAL A 153 -2.22 3.45 -14.37
C VAL A 153 -1.34 3.99 -15.49
N TYR A 154 -0.59 3.10 -16.16
CA TYR A 154 0.44 3.46 -17.15
C TYR A 154 0.18 2.95 -18.58
N ASP A 155 -0.87 2.16 -18.78
CA ASP A 155 -1.43 1.89 -20.10
C ASP A 155 -2.44 2.97 -20.53
N ASP A 156 -2.91 2.91 -21.77
CA ASP A 156 -3.81 3.90 -22.37
C ASP A 156 -5.28 3.62 -22.01
N ILE A 157 -5.51 3.54 -20.70
CA ILE A 157 -6.81 3.38 -20.05
C ILE A 157 -7.10 4.67 -19.30
N THR A 158 -8.21 5.33 -19.62
CA THR A 158 -8.61 6.58 -18.98
C THR A 158 -9.14 6.31 -17.56
N PHE A 159 -8.40 6.74 -16.54
CA PHE A 159 -8.81 6.68 -15.14
C PHE A 159 -8.26 7.91 -14.39
N THR A 160 -9.00 8.48 -13.42
CA THR A 160 -8.77 9.86 -12.95
C THR A 160 -8.99 10.07 -11.45
N SER A 161 -7.92 9.98 -10.63
CA SER A 161 -7.66 10.69 -9.35
C SER A 161 -6.58 10.02 -8.48
N ASP A 162 -5.92 10.85 -7.65
CA ASP A 162 -4.93 10.62 -6.57
C ASP A 162 -3.41 10.79 -6.82
N PHE A 163 -2.85 11.76 -6.09
CA PHE A 163 -1.43 12.08 -5.98
C PHE A 163 -0.70 11.00 -5.17
N GLY A 164 0.40 10.45 -5.69
CA GLY A 164 1.26 9.51 -4.96
C GLY A 164 1.97 10.14 -3.75
N MET A 165 1.26 10.36 -2.65
CA MET A 165 1.71 11.08 -1.46
C MET A 165 1.31 10.36 -0.16
N CYS A 166 1.51 9.04 -0.12
CA CYS A 166 1.13 8.16 1.01
C CYS A 166 1.69 8.62 2.37
N GLY A 167 2.86 9.27 2.38
CA GLY A 167 3.49 9.87 3.58
C GLY A 167 2.78 11.09 4.16
N ILE A 168 1.96 11.82 3.39
CA ILE A 168 1.26 13.04 3.87
C ILE A 168 -0.09 12.70 4.56
N ARG A 169 -0.46 11.41 4.63
CA ARG A 169 -1.61 10.89 5.41
C ARG A 169 -2.95 11.53 5.07
N VAL A 170 -3.17 11.86 3.79
CA VAL A 170 -4.46 12.31 3.27
C VAL A 170 -5.24 11.09 2.79
N GLY A 171 -6.52 11.01 3.16
CA GLY A 171 -7.46 10.02 2.67
C GLY A 171 -8.82 10.66 2.48
N VAL A 172 -9.55 10.23 1.45
CA VAL A 172 -10.88 10.76 1.11
C VAL A 172 -11.87 9.60 1.08
N LEU A 173 -12.99 9.75 1.80
CA LEU A 173 -14.14 8.86 1.66
C LEU A 173 -15.21 9.60 0.86
N HIS A 174 -15.51 9.11 -0.34
CA HIS A 174 -16.64 9.59 -1.14
C HIS A 174 -17.82 8.63 -0.99
N THR A 175 -18.99 9.15 -0.66
CA THR A 175 -20.24 8.37 -0.63
C THR A 175 -21.44 9.28 -0.85
N THR A 176 -22.47 8.79 -1.52
CA THR A 176 -23.77 9.47 -1.67
C THR A 176 -24.72 9.22 -0.50
N ASN A 177 -24.38 8.31 0.42
CA ASN A 177 -25.21 7.99 1.57
C ASN A 177 -24.97 9.00 2.72
N HIS A 178 -25.96 9.87 2.96
CA HIS A 178 -25.87 10.92 3.98
C HIS A 178 -25.72 10.41 5.41
N GLU A 179 -26.26 9.24 5.75
CA GLU A 179 -26.07 8.67 7.11
C GLU A 179 -24.63 8.16 7.29
N ILE A 180 -24.00 7.61 6.25
CA ILE A 180 -22.56 7.27 6.27
C ILE A 180 -21.72 8.55 6.38
N GLN A 181 -22.00 9.59 5.58
CA GLN A 181 -21.32 10.88 5.68
C GLN A 181 -21.38 11.44 7.11
N LYS A 182 -22.58 11.47 7.70
CA LYS A 182 -22.83 11.96 9.05
C LYS A 182 -22.07 11.13 10.10
N ALA A 183 -22.11 9.81 10.02
CA ALA A 183 -21.39 8.92 10.93
C ALA A 183 -19.87 9.10 10.85
N VAL A 184 -19.29 9.12 9.64
CA VAL A 184 -17.85 9.33 9.42
C VAL A 184 -17.41 10.71 9.92
N ASN A 185 -18.23 11.75 9.70
CA ASN A 185 -17.97 13.10 10.21
C ASN A 185 -17.94 13.19 11.74
N GLN A 186 -18.69 12.34 12.47
CA GLN A 186 -18.55 12.27 13.95
C GLN A 186 -17.21 11.69 14.39
N LEU A 187 -16.64 10.77 13.60
CA LEU A 187 -15.35 10.14 13.89
C LEU A 187 -14.17 11.03 13.48
N ALA A 188 -14.37 11.99 12.56
CA ALA A 188 -13.32 12.85 12.02
C ALA A 188 -12.45 13.56 13.08
N VAL A 189 -12.94 13.78 14.30
CA VAL A 189 -12.15 14.33 15.41
C VAL A 189 -10.88 13.51 15.72
N PHE A 190 -10.86 12.21 15.42
CA PHE A 190 -9.72 11.31 15.67
C PHE A 190 -8.76 11.16 14.48
N HIS A 191 -9.16 11.57 13.27
CA HIS A 191 -8.44 11.29 12.03
C HIS A 191 -8.64 12.34 10.94
N SER A 192 -8.86 13.60 11.32
CA SER A 192 -8.87 14.73 10.40
C SER A 192 -7.48 15.01 9.84
N CYS A 193 -7.41 15.33 8.55
CA CYS A 193 -6.18 15.83 7.92
C CYS A 193 -5.75 17.17 8.58
N PRO A 194 -4.47 17.38 8.94
CA PRO A 194 -4.01 18.64 9.54
C PRO A 194 -4.26 19.86 8.64
N GLY A 195 -4.70 20.98 9.21
CA GLY A 195 -4.99 22.21 8.45
C GLY A 195 -3.87 22.70 7.52
N PRO A 196 -2.59 22.73 7.95
CA PRO A 196 -1.48 23.09 7.06
C PRO A 196 -1.31 22.13 5.87
N VAL A 197 -1.53 20.83 6.07
CA VAL A 197 -1.49 19.82 5.00
C VAL A 197 -2.63 20.06 4.01
N GLN A 198 -3.85 20.29 4.50
CA GLN A 198 -4.99 20.65 3.66
C GLN A 198 -4.70 21.91 2.84
N HIS A 199 -4.09 22.94 3.44
CA HIS A 199 -3.76 24.18 2.75
C HIS A 199 -2.77 23.93 1.60
N VAL A 200 -1.64 23.28 1.88
CA VAL A 200 -0.62 22.94 0.87
C VAL A 200 -1.26 22.13 -0.26
N LEU A 201 -1.93 21.02 0.05
CA LEU A 201 -2.62 20.18 -0.94
C LEU A 201 -3.63 20.98 -1.77
N SER A 202 -4.34 21.95 -1.16
CA SER A 202 -5.29 22.79 -1.90
C SER A 202 -4.62 23.70 -2.94
N GLN A 203 -3.34 24.05 -2.79
CA GLN A 203 -2.61 24.80 -3.82
C GLN A 203 -2.23 23.89 -4.99
N PHE A 204 -1.73 22.68 -4.69
CA PHE A 204 -1.47 21.64 -5.69
C PHE A 204 -2.71 21.31 -6.53
N LEU A 205 -3.84 20.99 -5.88
CA LEU A 205 -5.08 20.57 -6.55
C LEU A 205 -5.80 21.69 -7.33
N LYS A 206 -5.45 22.96 -7.12
CA LYS A 206 -5.98 24.10 -7.88
C LYS A 206 -5.24 24.32 -9.20
N ASP A 207 -3.97 23.96 -9.27
CA ASP A 207 -3.12 24.19 -10.45
C ASP A 207 -3.33 23.09 -11.51
N ARG A 208 -4.52 23.10 -12.13
CA ARG A 208 -4.93 22.10 -13.11
C ARG A 208 -3.99 22.02 -14.32
N ASP A 209 -3.46 23.16 -14.76
CA ASP A 209 -2.52 23.19 -15.88
C ASP A 209 -1.23 22.43 -15.54
N TRP A 210 -0.67 22.58 -14.34
CA TRP A 210 0.48 21.79 -13.89
C TRP A 210 0.11 20.32 -13.65
N MET A 211 -1.08 20.03 -13.12
CA MET A 211 -1.54 18.64 -12.94
C MET A 211 -1.59 17.88 -14.27
N ASP A 212 -2.34 18.42 -15.21
CA ASP A 212 -2.74 17.71 -16.42
C ASP A 212 -1.62 17.70 -17.48
N ASN A 213 -0.75 18.72 -17.48
CA ASN A 213 0.34 18.85 -18.46
C ASN A 213 1.74 18.51 -17.92
N VAL A 214 1.97 18.47 -16.60
CA VAL A 214 3.28 18.19 -16.01
C VAL A 214 3.26 16.95 -15.12
N PHE A 215 2.47 16.95 -14.05
CA PHE A 215 2.55 15.90 -13.03
C PHE A 215 2.01 14.55 -13.54
N PHE A 216 0.77 14.48 -14.03
CA PHE A 216 0.19 13.21 -14.49
C PHE A 216 0.96 12.60 -15.68
N PRO A 217 1.35 13.34 -16.73
CA PRO A 217 2.13 12.78 -17.83
C PRO A 217 3.51 12.28 -17.38
N THR A 218 4.18 13.01 -16.48
CA THR A 218 5.52 12.62 -15.99
C THR A 218 5.44 11.40 -15.08
N ASN A 219 4.48 11.35 -14.15
CA ASN A 219 4.26 10.18 -13.29
C ASN A 219 3.91 8.94 -14.10
N LYS A 220 2.97 9.06 -15.08
CA LYS A 220 2.61 7.96 -15.98
C LYS A 220 3.84 7.43 -16.73
N LYS A 221 4.65 8.34 -17.29
CA LYS A 221 5.88 8.00 -18.03
C LYS A 221 6.90 7.28 -17.12
N ARG A 222 7.25 7.86 -15.97
CA ARG A 222 8.27 7.31 -15.06
C ARG A 222 7.85 5.96 -14.49
N LEU A 223 6.57 5.77 -14.14
CA LEU A 223 6.04 4.47 -13.74
C LEU A 223 6.18 3.43 -14.84
N LYS A 224 5.86 3.77 -16.10
CA LYS A 224 5.99 2.85 -17.24
C LYS A 224 7.45 2.44 -17.50
N GLU A 225 8.36 3.40 -17.42
CA GLU A 225 9.80 3.17 -17.59
C GLU A 225 10.36 2.27 -16.47
N ALA A 226 10.01 2.54 -15.21
CA ALA A 226 10.42 1.74 -14.07
C ALA A 226 9.82 0.32 -14.06
N GLN A 227 8.52 0.18 -14.38
CA GLN A 227 7.87 -1.12 -14.53
C GLN A 227 8.58 -1.94 -15.61
N LYS A 228 8.83 -1.35 -16.79
CA LYS A 228 9.50 -2.04 -17.90
C LYS A 228 10.89 -2.53 -17.50
N LEU A 229 11.71 -1.69 -16.87
CA LEU A 229 13.05 -2.07 -16.41
C LEU A 229 13.01 -3.27 -15.45
N LEU A 230 12.07 -3.32 -14.51
CA LEU A 230 11.91 -4.46 -13.60
C LEU A 230 11.42 -5.72 -14.33
N VAL A 231 10.46 -5.58 -15.24
CA VAL A 231 9.91 -6.71 -16.01
C VAL A 231 10.96 -7.32 -16.95
N ASP A 232 11.76 -6.49 -17.63
CA ASP A 232 12.84 -6.94 -18.50
C ASP A 232 13.91 -7.71 -17.69
N GLY A 233 14.38 -7.16 -16.58
CA GLY A 233 15.38 -7.82 -15.72
C GLY A 233 14.88 -9.12 -15.07
N LEU A 234 13.59 -9.20 -14.72
CA LEU A 234 12.97 -10.46 -14.30
C LEU A 234 12.89 -11.46 -15.46
N ALA A 235 12.61 -11.02 -16.68
CA ALA A 235 12.57 -11.88 -17.87
C ALA A 235 13.95 -12.45 -18.22
N ASP A 236 15.04 -11.69 -18.04
CA ASP A 236 16.42 -12.14 -18.27
C ASP A 236 16.83 -13.30 -17.36
N ILE A 237 16.39 -13.30 -16.09
CA ILE A 237 16.52 -14.46 -15.18
C ILE A 237 15.39 -15.49 -15.35
N GLY A 238 14.52 -15.30 -16.35
CA GLY A 238 13.40 -16.16 -16.72
C GLY A 238 12.28 -16.23 -15.69
N VAL A 239 12.06 -15.18 -14.88
CA VAL A 239 10.89 -15.01 -14.00
C VAL A 239 9.79 -14.32 -14.81
N PRO A 240 8.71 -15.03 -15.20
CA PRO A 240 7.59 -14.38 -15.85
C PRO A 240 6.82 -13.52 -14.84
N VAL A 241 6.22 -12.45 -15.35
CA VAL A 241 5.43 -11.48 -14.59
C VAL A 241 4.00 -11.50 -15.11
N LEU A 242 3.02 -11.49 -14.19
CA LEU A 242 1.62 -11.30 -14.55
C LEU A 242 1.45 -9.90 -15.18
N LYS A 243 0.81 -9.83 -16.35
CA LYS A 243 0.55 -8.54 -17.01
C LYS A 243 -0.24 -7.64 -16.06
N SER A 244 0.32 -6.47 -15.79
CA SER A 244 -0.25 -5.41 -14.95
C SER A 244 -0.32 -4.13 -15.77
N SER A 245 -1.42 -3.38 -15.60
CA SER A 245 -1.70 -2.11 -16.30
C SER A 245 -1.69 -0.90 -15.35
N GLY A 246 -1.61 -1.15 -14.04
CA GLY A 246 -1.43 -0.11 -13.04
C GLY A 246 -0.83 -0.61 -11.72
N GLY A 247 -0.73 0.29 -10.76
CA GLY A 247 -0.12 0.04 -9.45
C GLY A 247 1.37 0.41 -9.40
N LEU A 248 2.00 0.08 -8.29
CA LEU A 248 3.38 0.46 -7.96
C LEU A 248 4.36 -0.73 -8.01
N TYR A 249 3.84 -1.89 -8.40
CA TYR A 249 4.45 -3.20 -8.22
C TYR A 249 4.06 -4.16 -9.35
N VAL A 250 4.84 -5.22 -9.48
CA VAL A 250 4.55 -6.37 -10.34
C VAL A 250 4.31 -7.63 -9.51
N TRP A 251 3.54 -8.56 -10.07
CA TRP A 251 3.28 -9.87 -9.49
C TRP A 251 4.05 -10.94 -10.28
N ALA A 252 5.12 -11.46 -9.68
CA ALA A 252 6.14 -12.25 -10.34
C ALA A 252 6.06 -13.74 -9.95
N ASP A 253 6.27 -14.61 -10.93
CA ASP A 253 6.14 -16.06 -10.80
C ASP A 253 7.51 -16.72 -10.52
N PHE A 254 7.76 -17.03 -9.25
CA PHE A 254 8.94 -17.77 -8.81
C PHE A 254 8.67 -19.28 -8.70
N ARG A 255 7.52 -19.82 -9.14
CA ARG A 255 7.13 -21.24 -8.95
C ARG A 255 8.19 -22.23 -9.43
N LYS A 256 8.95 -21.88 -10.48
CA LYS A 256 10.08 -22.68 -11.01
C LYS A 256 11.25 -22.87 -10.04
N PHE A 257 11.40 -22.01 -9.04
CA PHE A 257 12.49 -22.03 -8.06
C PHE A 257 12.11 -22.72 -6.73
N LEU A 258 10.83 -23.07 -6.54
CA LEU A 258 10.37 -23.76 -5.35
C LEU A 258 10.74 -25.25 -5.43
N LYS A 259 11.30 -25.80 -4.35
CA LYS A 259 11.59 -27.26 -4.23
C LYS A 259 10.33 -28.12 -4.22
N SER A 260 9.20 -27.56 -3.80
CA SER A 260 7.87 -28.17 -3.76
C SER A 260 6.83 -27.06 -3.83
N GLN A 261 5.67 -27.31 -4.43
CA GLN A 261 4.57 -26.34 -4.48
C GLN A 261 3.86 -26.23 -3.13
N THR A 262 4.55 -25.67 -2.13
CA THR A 262 4.04 -25.44 -0.77
C THR A 262 4.47 -24.08 -0.25
N PHE A 263 3.65 -23.47 0.62
CA PHE A 263 4.00 -22.20 1.28
C PHE A 263 5.27 -22.30 2.14
N GLU A 264 5.61 -23.49 2.65
CA GLU A 264 6.89 -23.67 3.36
C GLU A 264 8.10 -23.51 2.42
N ALA A 265 7.99 -23.97 1.17
CA ALA A 265 9.02 -23.75 0.16
C ALA A 265 9.06 -22.31 -0.34
N GLU A 266 7.91 -21.63 -0.45
CA GLU A 266 7.84 -20.18 -0.71
C GLU A 266 8.59 -19.39 0.38
N LEU A 267 8.30 -19.64 1.66
CA LEU A 267 8.96 -18.95 2.77
C LEU A 267 10.46 -19.26 2.86
N LYS A 268 10.88 -20.48 2.55
CA LYS A 268 12.30 -20.85 2.44
C LYS A 268 13.01 -20.18 1.26
N LEU A 269 12.30 -19.86 0.18
CA LEU A 269 12.84 -19.05 -0.93
C LEU A 269 12.91 -17.58 -0.52
N TRP A 270 11.84 -17.05 0.07
CA TRP A 270 11.79 -15.68 0.59
C TRP A 270 12.93 -15.38 1.57
N GLN A 271 13.14 -16.25 2.56
CA GLN A 271 14.24 -16.09 3.52
C GLN A 271 15.60 -16.03 2.82
N LYS A 272 15.85 -16.87 1.82
CA LYS A 272 17.11 -16.85 1.05
C LYS A 272 17.32 -15.55 0.27
N LEU A 273 16.26 -14.95 -0.25
CA LEU A 273 16.35 -13.66 -0.94
C LEU A 273 16.64 -12.55 0.07
N LEU A 274 16.04 -12.61 1.26
CA LEU A 274 16.29 -11.70 2.37
C LEU A 274 17.72 -11.83 2.94
N ASP A 275 18.22 -13.07 3.09
CA ASP A 275 19.62 -13.38 3.42
C ASP A 275 20.59 -12.82 2.35
N LYS A 276 20.12 -12.72 1.10
CA LYS A 276 20.77 -12.08 -0.05
C LYS A 276 20.45 -10.59 -0.19
N LYS A 277 20.01 -9.95 0.90
CA LYS A 277 19.74 -8.50 0.99
C LYS A 277 18.65 -8.00 0.05
N LEU A 278 17.73 -8.85 -0.38
CA LEU A 278 16.59 -8.48 -1.22
C LEU A 278 15.27 -8.68 -0.45
N LEU A 279 14.64 -7.58 -0.03
CA LEU A 279 13.31 -7.60 0.56
C LEU A 279 12.24 -7.47 -0.53
N ILE A 280 11.48 -8.55 -0.74
CA ILE A 280 10.27 -8.61 -1.56
C ILE A 280 9.12 -9.21 -0.73
N SER A 281 7.86 -9.10 -1.18
CA SER A 281 6.72 -9.62 -0.41
C SER A 281 6.23 -10.97 -0.95
N PRO A 282 6.21 -12.05 -0.14
CA PRO A 282 5.76 -13.38 -0.56
C PRO A 282 4.25 -13.48 -0.73
N GLY A 283 3.79 -14.32 -1.65
CA GLY A 283 2.38 -14.46 -2.04
C GLY A 283 1.44 -14.81 -0.89
N LYS A 284 1.94 -15.61 0.07
CA LYS A 284 1.24 -15.92 1.33
C LYS A 284 0.81 -14.69 2.12
N ALA A 285 1.57 -13.59 2.07
CA ALA A 285 1.22 -12.35 2.79
C ALA A 285 -0.02 -11.65 2.22
N PHE A 286 -0.43 -11.97 0.99
CA PHE A 286 -1.61 -11.44 0.32
C PHE A 286 -2.74 -12.48 0.21
N CYS A 287 -2.69 -13.54 1.02
CA CYS A 287 -3.63 -14.66 0.96
C CYS A 287 -3.73 -15.31 -0.44
N CYS A 288 -2.65 -15.28 -1.23
CA CYS A 288 -2.62 -16.02 -2.49
C CYS A 288 -2.83 -17.51 -2.21
N TYR A 289 -3.68 -18.17 -3.00
CA TYR A 289 -4.03 -19.57 -2.82
C TYR A 289 -2.98 -20.53 -3.43
N GLU A 290 -2.15 -20.03 -4.36
CA GLU A 290 -1.02 -20.73 -4.95
C GLU A 290 0.31 -20.23 -4.35
N PRO A 291 1.19 -21.13 -3.88
CA PRO A 291 2.53 -20.75 -3.43
C PRO A 291 3.45 -20.44 -4.61
N GLY A 292 4.45 -19.58 -4.37
CA GLY A 292 5.53 -19.26 -5.30
C GLY A 292 5.36 -17.95 -6.08
N TRP A 293 4.35 -17.16 -5.76
CA TRP A 293 4.18 -15.80 -6.28
C TRP A 293 4.81 -14.76 -5.35
N PHE A 294 5.30 -13.65 -5.90
CA PHE A 294 5.90 -12.56 -5.13
C PHE A 294 5.50 -11.19 -5.68
N ARG A 295 5.30 -10.20 -4.80
CA ARG A 295 5.16 -8.79 -5.16
C ARG A 295 6.51 -8.08 -5.09
N LEU A 296 6.88 -7.37 -6.16
CA LEU A 296 8.05 -6.51 -6.24
C LEU A 296 7.62 -5.09 -6.63
N VAL A 297 7.98 -4.10 -5.82
CA VAL A 297 7.69 -2.67 -6.04
C VAL A 297 8.78 -2.07 -6.92
N PHE A 298 8.40 -1.28 -7.93
CA PHE A 298 9.34 -0.64 -8.88
C PHE A 298 9.40 0.89 -8.76
N SER A 299 8.48 1.50 -8.00
CA SER A 299 8.27 2.95 -7.98
C SER A 299 9.08 3.72 -6.92
N ASN A 300 10.12 3.10 -6.36
CA ASN A 300 11.06 3.78 -5.46
C ASN A 300 12.29 4.28 -6.23
N SER A 301 12.62 5.56 -6.05
CA SER A 301 13.66 6.36 -6.72
C SER A 301 15.08 6.05 -6.24
N VAL A 302 15.36 4.81 -5.81
CA VAL A 302 16.70 4.40 -5.36
C VAL A 302 17.62 4.20 -6.58
N ASP A 303 17.99 5.33 -7.19
CA ASP A 303 18.92 5.56 -8.31
C ASP A 303 19.44 4.32 -9.06
N LYS A 304 18.56 3.81 -9.93
CA LYS A 304 18.70 2.65 -10.84
C LYS A 304 18.29 1.33 -10.18
N ILE A 305 17.33 0.68 -10.83
CA ILE A 305 17.07 -0.74 -10.73
C ILE A 305 18.40 -1.50 -10.96
N TYR A 306 19.01 -1.97 -9.88
CA TYR A 306 20.28 -2.74 -9.88
C TYR A 306 20.19 -4.07 -10.64
N LEU A 307 18.98 -4.45 -11.05
CA LEU A 307 18.67 -5.70 -11.74
C LEU A 307 19.11 -5.73 -13.21
N CYS A 308 19.51 -4.59 -13.83
CA CYS A 308 19.68 -4.52 -15.29
C CYS A 308 20.96 -3.90 -15.86
N ASN A 309 21.93 -3.39 -15.07
CA ASN A 309 23.11 -2.71 -15.65
C ASN A 309 24.46 -3.38 -15.33
N HIS A 310 24.96 -4.18 -16.28
CA HIS A 310 26.32 -4.73 -16.32
C HIS A 310 27.40 -3.68 -16.65
N THR A 311 27.33 -2.50 -16.03
CA THR A 311 28.34 -1.44 -16.21
C THR A 311 28.75 -0.89 -14.86
N GLU A 312 29.98 -1.25 -14.47
CA GLU A 312 30.72 -0.80 -13.28
C GLU A 312 30.32 -1.44 -11.94
N GLN A 313 30.90 -2.63 -11.73
CA GLN A 313 30.96 -3.49 -10.54
C GLN A 313 29.72 -4.36 -10.23
N PRO A 314 29.83 -5.70 -10.32
CA PRO A 314 28.71 -6.62 -10.11
C PRO A 314 28.57 -7.02 -8.63
N VAL A 315 27.41 -6.75 -8.05
CA VAL A 315 26.89 -7.53 -6.90
C VAL A 315 25.78 -8.45 -7.46
N PRO A 316 26.04 -9.75 -7.69
CA PRO A 316 25.05 -10.67 -8.21
C PRO A 316 24.04 -11.04 -7.12
N ILE A 317 22.80 -10.56 -7.27
CA ILE A 317 21.67 -10.90 -6.39
C ILE A 317 21.07 -12.29 -6.73
N PHE A 318 21.34 -12.81 -7.94
CA PHE A 318 20.92 -14.13 -8.44
C PHE A 318 22.12 -15.01 -8.80
#